data_AF-A0A2N1R889-F1
#
_entry.id   AF-A0A2N1R889-F1
#
_cell.length_a   1.000
_cell.length_b   1.000
_cell.length_c   1.000
_cell.angle_alpha   90.00
_cell.angle_beta   90.00
_cell.angle_gamma   90.00
#
_symmetry.space_group_name_H-M   'P 1'
#
loop_
_entity.id
_entity.type
_entity.pdbx_description
1 polymer ?
#
loop_
_entity_poly.entity_id
_entity_poly.type
_entity_poly.pdbx_seq_one_letter_code
_entity_poly.pdbx_strand_id
1 'polypeptide(L)'
;MDALRDQSWMRELYLSSPVERFDWRNFSVVSSAAEPNDGHHNNRYRFRLFFFEQRRRSPVMAVNMESDLLGTWSLTVTTASGTAIQASFDVALDYETFKAMALEAAARQDLGPEPAKPARRRRAPDKRRIP
;
A
#
# COMPACT_ATOMS: atom_id res chain seq x y z
N MET A 1 -0.98 13.67 -1.87
CA MET A 1 0.20 13.21 -2.64
C MET A 1 -0.15 13.10 -4.12
N ASP A 2 0.83 13.10 -5.01
CA ASP A 2 0.62 12.82 -6.44
C ASP A 2 0.46 11.33 -6.69
N ALA A 3 -0.29 10.97 -7.73
CA ALA A 3 -0.47 9.57 -8.12
C ALA A 3 0.84 8.97 -8.64
N LEU A 4 1.03 7.67 -8.42
CA LEU A 4 2.11 6.92 -9.06
C LEU A 4 2.02 7.06 -10.57
N ARG A 5 3.13 7.47 -11.18
CA ARG A 5 3.24 7.65 -12.64
C ARG A 5 3.34 6.32 -13.38
N ASP A 6 4.03 5.36 -12.77
CA ASP A 6 4.11 4.00 -13.29
C ASP A 6 2.71 3.36 -13.25
N GLN A 7 2.33 2.69 -14.34
CA GLN A 7 1.05 1.99 -14.50
C GLN A 7 1.17 0.48 -14.27
N SER A 8 2.36 -0.04 -13.96
CA SER A 8 2.58 -1.47 -13.66
C SER A 8 1.65 -2.01 -12.57
N TRP A 9 1.26 -1.15 -11.62
CA TRP A 9 0.31 -1.49 -10.55
C TRP A 9 -1.08 -1.89 -11.09
N MET A 10 -1.54 -1.32 -12.22
CA MET A 10 -2.84 -1.71 -12.79
C MET A 10 -2.79 -3.14 -13.30
N ARG A 11 -1.74 -3.47 -14.07
CA ARG A 11 -1.53 -4.81 -14.58
C ARG A 11 -1.43 -5.80 -13.42
N GLU A 12 -0.71 -5.45 -12.37
CA GLU A 12 -0.53 -6.33 -11.22
C GLU A 12 -1.82 -6.53 -10.45
N LEU A 13 -2.57 -5.48 -10.11
CA LEU A 13 -3.84 -5.60 -9.41
C LEU A 13 -4.95 -6.26 -10.25
N TYR A 14 -4.80 -6.28 -11.58
CA TYR A 14 -5.71 -6.97 -12.48
C TYR A 14 -5.37 -8.46 -12.65
N LEU A 15 -4.07 -8.78 -12.75
CA LEU A 15 -3.61 -10.15 -12.99
C LEU A 15 -3.41 -10.96 -11.70
N SER A 16 -3.16 -10.30 -10.57
CA SER A 16 -3.03 -10.96 -9.27
C SER A 16 -4.32 -10.82 -8.47
N SER A 17 -4.75 -11.92 -7.85
CA SER A 17 -5.72 -11.84 -6.77
C SER A 17 -5.05 -11.14 -5.59
N PRO A 18 -5.57 -10.01 -5.10
CA PRO A 18 -4.97 -9.32 -3.98
C PRO A 18 -5.08 -10.20 -2.74
N VAL A 19 -3.97 -10.28 -2.01
CA VAL A 19 -3.86 -11.06 -0.78
C VAL A 19 -4.79 -10.49 0.28
N GLU A 20 -4.85 -9.15 0.35
CA GLU A 20 -5.60 -8.45 1.37
C GLU A 20 -6.02 -7.06 0.89
N ARG A 21 -7.14 -6.57 1.42
CA ARG A 21 -7.55 -5.18 1.35
C ARG A 21 -7.93 -4.71 2.74
N PHE A 22 -7.39 -3.57 3.17
CA PHE A 22 -7.68 -3.00 4.49
C PHE A 22 -7.54 -1.49 4.47
N ASP A 23 -8.14 -0.82 5.46
CA ASP A 23 -7.95 0.61 5.66
C ASP A 23 -6.83 0.86 6.66
N TRP A 24 -5.98 1.84 6.36
CA TRP A 24 -4.90 2.29 7.24
C TRP A 24 -4.78 3.81 7.19
N ARG A 25 -5.07 4.46 8.33
CA ARG A 25 -5.20 5.92 8.43
C ARG A 25 -6.19 6.47 7.39
N ASN A 26 -5.75 7.36 6.50
CA ASN A 26 -6.51 7.98 5.41
C ASN A 26 -6.33 7.23 4.07
N PHE A 27 -5.78 6.02 4.09
CA PHE A 27 -5.55 5.21 2.90
C PHE A 27 -6.40 3.95 2.93
N SER A 28 -6.91 3.59 1.76
CA SER A 28 -7.28 2.20 1.49
C SER A 28 -6.06 1.52 0.89
N VAL A 29 -5.67 0.39 1.45
CA VAL A 29 -4.45 -0.33 1.12
C VAL A 29 -4.81 -1.66 0.46
N VAL A 30 -4.14 -1.97 -0.64
CA VAL A 30 -4.30 -3.23 -1.36
C VAL A 30 -2.95 -3.92 -1.41
N SER A 31 -2.89 -5.16 -0.95
CA SER A 31 -1.68 -5.98 -1.06
C SER A 31 -1.75 -6.94 -2.23
N SER A 32 -0.62 -7.15 -2.89
CA SER A 32 -0.39 -8.20 -3.87
C SER A 32 0.79 -9.05 -3.44
N ALA A 33 0.70 -10.34 -3.73
CA ALA A 33 1.82 -11.26 -3.67
C ALA A 33 2.01 -11.90 -5.03
N ALA A 34 3.26 -11.98 -5.47
CA ALA A 34 3.62 -12.84 -6.57
C ALA A 34 3.76 -14.27 -6.04
N GLU A 35 3.06 -15.22 -6.67
CA GLU A 35 3.38 -16.62 -6.45
C GLU A 35 4.78 -16.90 -7.05
N PRO A 36 5.68 -17.57 -6.30
CA PRO A 36 6.93 -18.05 -6.85
C PRO A 36 6.59 -19.18 -7.83
N ASN A 37 6.46 -18.85 -9.11
CA ASN A 37 6.24 -19.83 -10.16
C ASN A 37 7.48 -19.89 -11.04
N ASP A 38 7.95 -21.10 -11.34
CA ASP A 38 9.22 -21.35 -12.05
C ASP A 38 9.25 -20.74 -13.47
N GLY A 39 8.09 -20.35 -14.02
CA GLY A 39 7.97 -19.61 -15.28
C GLY A 39 8.15 -18.08 -15.17
N HIS A 40 8.37 -17.55 -13.96
CA HIS A 40 8.46 -16.11 -13.68
C HIS A 40 9.81 -15.71 -13.09
N HIS A 41 10.92 -16.19 -13.67
CA HIS A 41 12.28 -15.73 -13.37
C HIS A 41 12.51 -14.21 -13.47
N ASN A 42 11.51 -13.43 -13.89
CA ASN A 42 11.54 -11.97 -13.99
C ASN A 42 10.63 -11.25 -12.98
N ASN A 43 9.99 -11.94 -12.03
CA ASN A 43 9.14 -11.25 -11.06
C ASN A 43 9.99 -10.62 -9.96
N ARG A 44 10.41 -9.37 -10.22
CA ARG A 44 11.20 -8.52 -9.30
C ARG A 44 10.55 -8.38 -7.94
N TYR A 45 9.23 -8.44 -7.86
CA TYR A 45 8.45 -8.20 -6.66
C TYR A 45 7.93 -9.50 -6.05
N ARG A 46 8.16 -9.70 -4.75
CA ARG A 46 7.53 -10.76 -3.96
C ARG A 46 6.23 -10.30 -3.35
N PHE A 47 6.26 -9.12 -2.72
CA PHE A 47 5.08 -8.48 -2.11
C PHE A 47 5.03 -7.01 -2.47
N ARG A 48 3.83 -6.47 -2.62
CA ARG A 48 3.61 -5.03 -2.77
C ARG A 48 2.39 -4.59 -1.97
N LEU A 49 2.46 -3.37 -1.46
CA LEU A 49 1.35 -2.65 -0.82
C LEU A 49 1.12 -1.35 -1.56
N PHE A 50 -0.07 -1.19 -2.11
CA PHE A 50 -0.50 0.01 -2.82
C PHE A 50 -1.41 0.84 -1.93
N PHE A 51 -1.05 2.12 -1.76
CA PHE A 51 -1.77 3.05 -0.89
C PHE A 51 -2.61 4.00 -1.75
N PHE A 52 -3.92 3.94 -1.59
CA PHE A 52 -4.88 4.80 -2.26
C PHE A 52 -5.41 5.84 -1.28
N GLU A 53 -5.22 7.13 -1.58
CA GLU A 53 -5.96 8.17 -0.84
C GLU A 53 -7.47 8.00 -1.08
N GLN A 54 -8.28 8.34 -0.07
CA GLN A 54 -9.73 8.25 -0.16
C GLN A 54 -10.26 8.88 -1.45
N ARG A 55 -11.11 8.12 -2.16
CA ARG A 55 -11.77 8.50 -3.43
C ARG A 55 -10.86 8.57 -4.66
N ARG A 56 -9.55 8.29 -4.54
CA ARG A 56 -8.67 8.15 -5.71
C ARG A 56 -8.70 6.73 -6.26
N ARG A 57 -8.66 6.62 -7.58
CA ARG A 57 -8.60 5.34 -8.31
C ARG A 57 -7.17 4.88 -8.58
N SER A 58 -6.19 5.76 -8.40
CA SER A 58 -4.77 5.47 -8.55
C SER A 58 -4.06 5.52 -7.19
N PRO A 59 -3.10 4.63 -6.95
CA PRO A 59 -2.30 4.68 -5.74
C PRO A 59 -1.38 5.91 -5.80
N VAL A 60 -1.11 6.49 -4.64
CA VAL A 60 -0.16 7.61 -4.49
C VAL A 60 1.22 7.13 -4.05
N MET A 61 1.29 5.91 -3.53
CA MET A 61 2.51 5.29 -3.02
C MET A 61 2.40 3.77 -3.14
N ALA A 62 3.55 3.14 -3.35
CA ALA A 62 3.71 1.70 -3.23
C ALA A 62 4.89 1.40 -2.30
N VAL A 63 4.74 0.37 -1.46
CA VAL A 63 5.86 -0.21 -0.73
C VAL A 63 6.06 -1.63 -1.22
N ASN A 64 7.27 -1.96 -1.64
CA ASN A 64 7.56 -3.21 -2.32
C ASN A 64 8.64 -4.00 -1.59
N MET A 65 8.51 -5.32 -1.62
CA MET A 65 9.58 -6.26 -1.34
C MET A 65 10.13 -6.76 -2.67
N GLU A 66 11.33 -6.32 -3.02
CA GLU A 66 11.95 -6.63 -4.31
C GLU A 66 13.35 -7.23 -4.17
N SER A 67 13.70 -8.14 -5.09
CA SER A 67 15.07 -8.64 -5.22
C SER A 67 15.81 -7.91 -6.33
N ASP A 68 17.12 -7.71 -6.14
CA ASP A 68 18.01 -7.25 -7.20
C ASP A 68 18.57 -8.41 -8.04
N LEU A 69 19.43 -8.09 -9.01
CA LEU A 69 20.07 -9.09 -9.89
C LEU A 69 21.05 -10.01 -9.15
N LEU A 70 21.51 -9.61 -7.96
CA LEU A 70 22.43 -10.39 -7.13
C LEU A 70 21.69 -11.24 -6.10
N GLY A 71 20.35 -11.13 -6.05
CA GLY A 71 19.49 -11.87 -5.13
C GLY A 71 19.34 -11.22 -3.76
N THR A 72 19.88 -10.01 -3.55
CA THR A 72 19.65 -9.25 -2.33
C THR A 72 18.24 -8.69 -2.33
N TRP A 73 17.54 -8.85 -1.21
CA TRP A 73 16.19 -8.36 -1.03
C TRP A 73 16.19 -6.95 -0.46
N SER A 74 15.21 -6.15 -0.83
CA SER A 74 15.07 -4.79 -0.33
C SER A 74 13.61 -4.39 -0.14
N LEU A 75 13.39 -3.58 0.90
CA LEU A 75 12.14 -2.86 1.10
C LEU A 75 12.27 -1.50 0.40
N THR A 76 11.45 -1.24 -0.60
CA THR A 76 11.46 0.03 -1.32
C THR A 76 10.14 0.77 -1.19
N VAL A 77 10.23 2.09 -1.08
CA VAL A 77 9.08 2.99 -1.15
C VAL A 77 9.14 3.70 -2.49
N THR A 78 8.04 3.66 -3.23
CA THR A 78 7.87 4.36 -4.50
C THR A 78 6.74 5.37 -4.37
N THR A 79 7.00 6.61 -4.78
CA THR A 79 6.03 7.70 -4.85
C THR A 79 6.12 8.35 -6.24
N ALA A 80 5.36 9.40 -6.49
CA ALA A 80 5.48 10.18 -7.73
C ALA A 80 6.86 10.84 -7.92
N SER A 81 7.64 11.07 -6.85
CA SER A 81 8.96 11.70 -6.92
C SER A 81 10.09 10.71 -7.21
N GLY A 82 9.86 9.40 -7.02
CA GLY A 82 10.84 8.36 -7.30
C GLY A 82 10.73 7.17 -6.35
N THR A 83 11.79 6.36 -6.34
CA THR A 83 11.91 5.16 -5.51
C THR A 83 13.10 5.31 -4.55
N ALA A 84 12.91 4.93 -3.29
CA ALA A 84 13.96 4.92 -2.27
C ALA A 84 13.99 3.58 -1.53
N ILE A 85 15.20 3.04 -1.35
CA ILE A 85 15.43 1.85 -0.53
C ILE A 85 15.33 2.25 0.95
N GLN A 86 14.54 1.51 1.71
CA GLN A 86 14.35 1.70 3.15
C GLN A 86 15.19 0.71 3.98
N ALA A 87 15.35 -0.51 3.48
CA ALA A 87 16.12 -1.56 4.12
C ALA A 87 16.54 -2.63 3.10
N SER A 88 17.59 -3.37 3.41
CA SER A 88 18.12 -4.49 2.63
C SER A 88 18.23 -5.73 3.49
N PHE A 89 18.06 -6.91 2.89
CA PHE A 89 18.02 -8.20 3.57
C PHE A 89 18.69 -9.26 2.71
N ASP A 90 19.35 -10.21 3.37
CA ASP A 90 19.93 -11.38 2.70
C ASP A 90 18.85 -12.39 2.26
N VAL A 91 17.70 -12.39 2.94
CA VAL A 91 16.59 -13.31 2.69
C VAL A 91 15.28 -12.54 2.60
N ALA A 92 14.35 -13.04 1.77
CA ALA A 92 13.00 -12.51 1.71
C ALA A 92 12.27 -12.63 3.05
N LEU A 93 11.72 -11.51 3.52
CA LEU A 93 10.76 -11.47 4.62
C LEU A 93 9.50 -12.30 4.28
N ASP A 94 8.84 -12.80 5.32
CA ASP A 94 7.45 -13.25 5.21
C ASP A 94 6.49 -12.06 5.04
N TYR A 95 5.23 -12.35 4.72
CA TYR A 95 4.24 -11.32 4.41
C TYR A 95 3.90 -10.43 5.62
N GLU A 96 3.78 -10.99 6.83
CA GLU A 96 3.38 -10.22 8.01
C GLU A 96 4.51 -9.29 8.46
N THR A 97 5.74 -9.78 8.46
CA THR A 97 6.94 -8.98 8.73
C THR A 97 7.10 -7.88 7.69
N PHE A 98 6.93 -8.19 6.40
CA PHE A 98 6.89 -7.19 5.33
C PHE A 98 5.81 -6.14 5.57
N LYS A 99 4.57 -6.55 5.86
CA LYS A 99 3.43 -5.65 6.06
C LYS A 99 3.69 -4.69 7.21
N ALA A 100 4.17 -5.18 8.35
CA ALA A 100 4.51 -4.32 9.49
C ALA A 100 5.55 -3.26 9.11
N MET A 101 6.67 -3.67 8.51
CA MET A 101 7.72 -2.75 8.08
C MET A 101 7.26 -1.78 6.99
N ALA A 102 6.40 -2.23 6.08
CA ALA A 102 5.87 -1.39 5.01
C ALA A 102 4.95 -0.29 5.54
N LEU A 103 4.12 -0.59 6.54
CA LEU A 103 3.27 0.43 7.19
C LEU A 103 4.12 1.44 7.99
N GLU A 104 5.21 1.00 8.62
CA GLU A 104 6.15 1.91 9.26
C GLU A 104 6.88 2.80 8.24
N ALA A 105 7.36 2.21 7.15
CA ALA A 105 8.02 2.94 6.07
C ALA A 105 7.08 3.98 5.44
N ALA A 106 5.82 3.60 5.22
CA ALA A 106 4.75 4.50 4.80
C ALA A 106 4.57 5.66 5.79
N ALA A 107 4.49 5.38 7.09
CA ALA A 107 4.28 6.39 8.12
C ALA A 107 5.37 7.48 8.15
N ARG A 108 6.60 7.15 7.69
CA ARG A 108 7.74 8.08 7.61
C ARG A 108 7.71 9.00 6.38
N GLN A 109 6.88 8.72 5.38
CA GLN A 109 6.80 9.52 4.14
C GLN A 109 6.04 10.85 4.30
N ASP A 110 5.92 11.35 5.53
CA ASP A 110 5.18 12.56 5.87
C ASP A 110 3.78 12.59 5.24
N LEU A 111 3.10 11.43 5.31
CA LEU A 111 1.71 11.29 4.92
C LEU A 111 0.90 12.16 5.89
N GLY A 112 0.36 13.28 5.40
CA GLY A 112 -0.29 14.35 6.17
C GLY A 112 -1.32 13.92 7.23
N PRO A 113 -1.91 14.89 7.96
CA PRO A 113 -2.47 14.68 9.29
C PRO A 113 -3.46 13.51 9.36
N GLU A 114 -3.31 12.71 10.42
CA GLU A 114 -4.17 11.61 10.80
C GLU A 114 -5.65 12.05 10.66
N PRO A 115 -6.52 11.26 9.99
CA PRO A 115 -7.91 11.66 9.84
C PRO A 115 -8.54 11.77 11.22
N ALA A 116 -9.11 12.94 11.54
CA ALA A 116 -9.95 13.12 12.71
C ALA A 116 -11.03 12.04 12.69
N LYS A 117 -11.08 11.22 13.76
CA LYS A 117 -12.10 10.18 13.97
C LYS A 117 -13.47 10.71 13.52
N PRO A 118 -14.26 9.96 12.74
CA PRO A 118 -15.57 10.44 12.31
C PRO A 118 -16.38 10.77 13.56
N ALA A 119 -16.69 12.05 13.74
CA ALA A 119 -17.58 12.50 14.79
C ALA A 119 -18.88 11.71 14.62
N ARG A 120 -19.18 10.84 15.59
CA ARG A 120 -20.46 10.14 15.69
C ARG A 120 -21.54 11.15 15.34
N ARG A 121 -22.24 10.95 14.22
CA ARG A 121 -23.44 11.70 13.88
C ARG A 121 -24.39 11.58 15.08
N ARG A 122 -24.40 12.59 15.95
CA ARG A 122 -25.45 12.76 16.94
C ARG A 122 -26.73 12.91 16.13
N ARG A 123 -27.53 11.84 16.09
CA ARG A 123 -28.91 11.91 15.58
C ARG A 123 -29.57 13.07 16.31
N ALA A 124 -29.96 14.09 15.57
CA ALA A 124 -30.76 15.18 16.10
C ALA A 124 -32.05 14.57 16.67
N PRO A 125 -32.50 14.96 17.87
CA PRO A 125 -33.81 14.56 18.35
C PRO A 125 -34.87 15.16 17.42
N ASP A 126 -35.66 14.27 16.80
CA ASP A 126 -36.82 14.56 15.97
C ASP A 126 -37.82 15.37 16.81
N LYS A 127 -37.80 16.70 16.66
CA LYS A 127 -38.88 17.55 17.17
C LYS A 127 -40.05 17.44 16.22
N ARG A 128 -40.84 16.36 16.38
CA ARG A 128 -42.21 16.34 15.88
C ARG A 128 -43.03 17.33 16.67
N ARG A 129 -43.19 18.50 16.05
CA ARG A 129 -44.17 19.52 16.35
C ARG A 129 -45.47 19.11 15.64
N ILE A 130 -46.54 18.86 16.36
CA ILE A 130 -47.91 19.02 15.82
C ILE A 130 -48.85 19.45 16.97
N PRO A 131 -50.01 20.06 16.66
CA PRO A 131 -50.43 21.40 17.08
C PRO A 131 -51.40 21.40 18.28
#